data_AF-A0A7J9UYH4-F1
#
_entry.id   AF-A0A7J9UYH4-F1
#
_cell.length_a   1.000
_cell.length_b   1.000
_cell.length_c   1.000
_cell.angle_alpha   90.00
_cell.angle_beta   90.00
_cell.angle_gamma   90.00
#
_symmetry.space_group_name_H-M   'P 1'
#
loop_
_entity.id
_entity.type
_entity.pdbx_description
1 polymer ?
#
loop_
_entity_poly.entity_id
_entity_poly.type
_entity_poly.pdbx_seq_one_letter_code
_entity_poly.pdbx_strand_id
1 'polypeptide(L)'
;MGTGAASRRPAASARPPAGAAWALVTALTVHNAEEALTMGPFLRSGAAVGPVAPGPDLLVPFLVVVTALTVGAWLLAGAATAGRRWAGDALAVLAVVMVVNVVVPHVPGALLTGGYVPGVVSAVVVNLPVALAYLRRARRRRQGAETSL
;
A
#
# COMPACT_ATOMS: atom_id res chain seq x y z
N MET A 1 -4.32 -53.93 12.83
CA MET A 1 -5.26 -52.79 12.72
C MET A 1 -4.44 -51.51 12.85
N GLY A 2 -4.13 -50.84 11.75
CA GLY A 2 -3.40 -49.58 11.75
C GLY A 2 -4.10 -48.61 10.81
N THR A 3 -4.97 -47.76 11.35
CA THR A 3 -5.55 -46.65 10.59
C THR A 3 -4.57 -45.48 10.70
N GLY A 4 -3.81 -45.28 9.63
CA GLY A 4 -2.88 -44.18 9.49
C GLY A 4 -3.61 -42.85 9.66
N ALA A 5 -3.23 -42.11 10.70
CA ALA A 5 -3.54 -40.71 10.83
C ALA A 5 -2.88 -39.98 9.65
N ALA A 6 -3.66 -39.74 8.59
CA ALA A 6 -3.28 -38.86 7.50
C ALA A 6 -3.03 -37.48 8.11
N SER A 7 -1.76 -37.17 8.35
CA SER A 7 -1.32 -35.83 8.71
C SER A 7 -1.67 -34.92 7.54
N ARG A 8 -2.79 -34.22 7.65
CA ARG A 8 -3.14 -33.13 6.73
C ARG A 8 -2.02 -32.10 6.85
N ARG A 9 -1.08 -32.12 5.90
CA ARG A 9 -0.12 -31.03 5.73
C ARG A 9 -0.94 -29.75 5.66
N PRO A 10 -0.70 -28.75 6.53
CA PRO A 10 -1.43 -27.50 6.44
C PRO A 10 -1.23 -26.98 5.02
N ALA A 11 -2.35 -26.78 4.31
CA ALA A 11 -2.35 -26.26 2.95
C ALA A 11 -1.38 -25.08 2.91
N ALA A 12 -0.34 -25.20 2.07
CA ALA A 12 0.78 -24.26 2.05
C ALA A 12 0.21 -22.86 1.84
N SER A 13 0.03 -22.11 2.93
CA SER A 13 -0.54 -20.78 2.88
C SER A 13 0.40 -19.95 2.03
N ALA A 14 -0.07 -19.53 0.85
CA ALA A 14 0.77 -19.03 -0.23
C ALA A 14 1.45 -17.71 0.19
N ARG A 15 2.59 -17.81 0.89
CA ARG A 15 3.48 -16.69 1.27
C ARG A 15 3.60 -15.76 0.08
N PRO A 16 3.22 -14.47 0.15
CA PRO A 16 3.46 -13.56 -0.96
C PRO A 16 4.95 -13.68 -1.35
N PRO A 17 5.27 -13.72 -2.66
CA PRO A 17 6.67 -13.81 -3.06
C PRO A 17 7.37 -12.61 -2.44
N ALA A 18 8.50 -12.85 -1.77
CA ALA A 18 9.16 -11.81 -0.99
C ALA A 18 9.40 -10.53 -1.83
N GLY A 19 9.77 -10.69 -3.09
CA GLY A 19 9.92 -9.56 -4.03
C GLY A 19 8.66 -8.72 -4.24
N ALA A 20 7.46 -9.30 -4.22
CA ALA A 20 6.21 -8.53 -4.36
C ALA A 20 5.87 -7.73 -3.11
N ALA A 21 6.13 -8.29 -1.92
CA ALA A 21 5.95 -7.57 -0.66
C ALA A 21 6.94 -6.39 -0.57
N TRP A 22 8.21 -6.62 -0.88
CA TRP A 22 9.23 -5.58 -0.89
C TRP A 22 8.96 -4.49 -1.94
N ALA A 23 8.52 -4.87 -3.14
CA ALA A 23 8.15 -3.90 -4.17
C ALA A 23 7.00 -2.99 -3.71
N LEU A 24 5.96 -3.56 -3.08
CA LEU A 24 4.81 -2.79 -2.59
C LEU A 24 5.21 -1.75 -1.53
N VAL A 25 6.02 -2.13 -0.54
CA VAL A 25 6.44 -1.18 0.51
C VAL A 25 7.47 -0.18 0.02
N THR A 26 8.28 -0.54 -0.98
CA THR A 26 9.18 0.40 -1.66
C THR A 26 8.39 1.45 -2.42
N ALA A 27 7.34 1.04 -3.15
CA ALA A 27 6.45 1.96 -3.85
C ALA A 27 5.78 2.95 -2.88
N LEU A 28 5.20 2.45 -1.78
CA LEU A 28 4.65 3.30 -0.72
C LEU A 28 5.70 4.28 -0.16
N THR A 29 6.94 3.82 0.03
CA THR A 29 8.03 4.67 0.54
C THR A 29 8.35 5.80 -0.43
N VAL A 30 8.46 5.51 -1.72
CA VAL A 30 8.66 6.53 -2.78
C VAL A 30 7.52 7.54 -2.75
N HIS A 31 6.29 7.06 -2.57
CA HIS A 31 5.12 7.92 -2.49
C HIS A 31 5.12 8.85 -1.27
N ASN A 32 5.30 8.30 -0.08
CA ASN A 32 5.35 9.07 1.15
C ASN A 32 6.54 10.04 1.16
N ALA A 33 7.65 9.68 0.49
CA ALA A 33 8.78 10.58 0.30
C ALA A 33 8.43 11.77 -0.60
N GLU A 34 7.74 11.55 -1.72
CA GLU A 34 7.22 12.65 -2.55
C GLU A 34 6.32 13.57 -1.72
N GLU A 35 5.35 13.03 -1.00
CA GLU A 35 4.46 13.84 -0.17
C GLU A 35 5.23 14.60 0.90
N ALA A 36 6.14 13.95 1.62
CA ALA A 36 6.94 14.59 2.67
C ALA A 36 7.78 15.77 2.14
N LEU A 37 8.32 15.66 0.93
CA LEU A 37 9.15 16.70 0.31
C LEU A 37 8.31 17.87 -0.24
N THR A 38 7.06 17.62 -0.63
CA THR A 38 6.26 18.58 -1.40
C THR A 38 5.06 19.16 -0.63
N MET A 39 4.64 18.52 0.47
CA MET A 39 3.51 18.96 1.28
C MET A 39 3.72 20.35 1.88
N GLY A 40 4.92 20.64 2.38
CA GLY A 40 5.23 21.96 2.98
C GLY A 40 5.00 23.12 2.00
N PRO A 41 5.64 23.11 0.81
CA PRO A 41 5.36 24.08 -0.25
C PRO A 41 3.88 24.13 -0.67
N PHE A 42 3.24 22.97 -0.81
CA PHE A 42 1.83 22.89 -1.20
C PHE A 42 0.90 23.59 -0.19
N LEU A 43 1.04 23.30 1.11
CA LEU A 43 0.24 23.93 2.17
C LEU A 43 0.44 25.45 2.22
N ARG A 44 1.67 25.93 1.97
CA ARG A 44 1.96 27.38 1.95
C ARG A 44 1.44 28.10 0.70
N SER A 45 1.24 27.39 -0.41
CA SER A 45 0.77 27.98 -1.66
C SER A 45 -0.69 28.41 -1.62
N GLY A 46 -1.48 27.92 -0.65
CA GLY A 46 -2.92 28.12 -0.61
C GLY A 46 -3.68 27.31 -1.67
N ALA A 47 -3.02 26.41 -2.42
CA ALA A 47 -3.63 25.57 -3.43
C ALA A 47 -4.54 24.47 -2.86
N ALA A 48 -4.46 24.21 -1.54
CA ALA A 48 -5.39 23.31 -0.87
C ALA A 48 -6.80 23.91 -0.90
N VAL A 49 -7.74 23.20 -1.53
CA VAL A 49 -9.12 23.64 -1.73
C VAL A 49 -10.12 22.78 -0.94
N GLY A 50 -11.18 23.41 -0.43
CA GLY A 50 -12.29 22.74 0.27
C GLY A 50 -12.49 23.18 1.73
N PRO A 51 -13.63 22.83 2.35
CA PRO A 51 -13.99 23.27 3.72
C PRO A 51 -13.10 22.69 4.83
N VAL A 52 -12.27 21.68 4.49
CA VAL A 52 -11.29 21.03 5.37
C VAL A 52 -9.88 21.12 4.78
N ALA A 53 -9.61 22.15 3.97
CA ALA A 53 -8.29 22.37 3.39
C ALA A 53 -7.23 22.45 4.52
N PRO A 54 -6.22 21.56 4.52
CA PRO A 54 -5.24 21.52 5.59
C PRO A 54 -4.42 22.81 5.63
N GLY A 55 -4.27 23.36 6.83
CA GLY A 55 -3.38 24.50 7.08
C GLY A 55 -1.91 24.08 7.21
N PRO A 56 -0.97 25.04 7.17
CA PRO A 56 0.46 24.76 7.35
C PRO A 56 0.82 24.11 8.69
N ASP A 57 -0.01 24.30 9.71
CA ASP A 57 0.11 23.71 11.05
C ASP A 57 -0.01 22.18 11.04
N LEU A 58 -0.65 21.61 10.02
CA LEU A 58 -0.80 20.16 9.87
C LEU A 58 0.42 19.46 9.28
N LEU A 59 1.45 20.20 8.85
CA LEU A 59 2.64 19.60 8.24
C LEU A 59 3.35 18.61 9.18
N VAL A 60 3.54 18.96 10.46
CA VAL A 60 4.24 18.08 11.41
C VAL A 60 3.41 16.83 11.73
N PRO A 61 2.11 16.93 12.09
CA PRO A 61 1.25 15.76 12.24
C PRO A 61 1.23 14.87 10.98
N PHE A 62 1.17 15.48 9.79
CA PHE A 62 1.23 14.76 8.52
C PHE A 62 2.53 13.95 8.40
N LEU A 63 3.69 14.58 8.60
CA LEU A 63 5.00 13.92 8.53
C LEU A 63 5.12 12.76 9.52
N VAL A 64 4.59 12.91 10.73
CA VAL A 64 4.56 11.83 11.74
C VAL A 64 3.72 10.66 11.23
N VAL A 65 2.52 10.92 10.71
CA VAL A 65 1.62 9.86 10.22
C VAL A 65 2.21 9.13 9.03
N VAL A 66 2.71 9.82 8.00
CA VAL A 66 3.29 9.15 6.83
C VAL A 66 4.56 8.38 7.20
N THR A 67 5.36 8.86 8.14
CA THR A 67 6.52 8.12 8.66
C THR A 67 6.08 6.85 9.38
N ALA A 68 5.10 6.95 10.29
CA ALA A 68 4.58 5.80 11.02
C ALA A 68 3.97 4.74 10.09
N LEU A 69 3.19 5.16 9.09
CA LEU A 69 2.63 4.28 8.07
C LEU A 69 3.73 3.60 7.23
N THR A 70 4.78 4.34 6.87
CA THR A 70 5.93 3.79 6.15
C THR A 70 6.62 2.70 6.96
N VAL A 71 6.98 3.00 8.22
CA VAL A 71 7.63 2.02 9.12
C VAL A 71 6.72 0.80 9.32
N GLY A 72 5.43 1.01 9.59
CA GLY A 72 4.45 -0.06 9.75
C GLY A 72 4.38 -0.98 8.53
N ALA A 73 4.38 -0.41 7.31
CA ALA A 73 4.38 -1.19 6.09
C ALA A 73 5.65 -2.05 5.93
N TRP A 74 6.84 -1.51 6.23
CA TRP A 74 8.07 -2.27 6.24
C TRP A 74 8.04 -3.44 7.25
N LEU A 75 7.51 -3.22 8.45
CA LEU A 75 7.31 -4.28 9.44
C LEU A 75 6.33 -5.35 8.95
N LEU A 76 5.24 -4.95 8.28
CA LEU A 76 4.30 -5.89 7.66
C LEU A 76 4.96 -6.72 6.55
N ALA A 77 5.79 -6.11 5.70
CA ALA A 77 6.57 -6.84 4.70
C ALA A 77 7.52 -7.84 5.36
N GLY A 78 8.28 -7.43 6.37
CA GLY A 78 9.12 -8.34 7.15
C GLY A 78 8.34 -9.52 7.72
N ALA A 79 7.22 -9.27 8.41
CA ALA A 79 6.37 -10.31 8.98
C ALA A 79 5.76 -11.24 7.90
N ALA A 80 5.33 -10.70 6.76
CA ALA A 80 4.78 -11.48 5.66
C ALA A 80 5.85 -12.38 5.01
N THR A 81 7.07 -11.87 4.82
CA THR A 81 8.19 -12.67 4.29
C THR A 81 8.65 -13.75 5.25
N ALA A 82 8.52 -13.51 6.56
CA ALA A 82 8.71 -14.51 7.62
C ALA A 82 7.58 -15.56 7.70
N GLY A 83 6.55 -15.46 6.84
CA GLY A 83 5.47 -16.46 6.75
C GLY A 83 4.24 -16.17 7.59
N ARG A 84 4.13 -14.99 8.21
CA ARG A 84 2.94 -14.64 8.99
C ARG A 84 1.75 -14.32 8.09
N ARG A 85 0.73 -15.18 8.10
CA ARG A 85 -0.46 -15.09 7.23
C ARG A 85 -1.19 -13.74 7.32
N TRP A 86 -1.51 -13.29 8.54
CA TRP A 86 -2.21 -12.02 8.77
C TRP A 86 -1.46 -10.82 8.18
N ALA A 87 -0.12 -10.85 8.13
CA ALA A 87 0.67 -9.77 7.56
C ALA A 87 0.57 -9.77 6.02
N GLY A 88 0.51 -10.95 5.40
CA GLY A 88 0.22 -11.07 3.96
C GLY A 88 -1.17 -10.56 3.59
N ASP A 89 -2.18 -10.84 4.43
CA ASP A 89 -3.53 -10.31 4.26
C ASP A 89 -3.56 -8.78 4.47
N ALA A 90 -2.85 -8.27 5.48
CA ALA A 90 -2.70 -6.83 5.71
C ALA A 90 -2.02 -6.12 4.54
N LEU A 91 -1.00 -6.72 3.90
CA LEU A 91 -0.39 -6.17 2.69
C LEU A 91 -1.35 -6.18 1.49
N ALA A 92 -2.25 -7.17 1.39
CA ALA A 92 -3.28 -7.16 0.36
C ALA A 92 -4.29 -6.02 0.58
N VAL A 93 -4.67 -5.76 1.83
CA VAL A 93 -5.47 -4.59 2.19
C VAL A 93 -4.72 -3.30 1.87
N LEU A 94 -3.44 -3.20 2.24
CA LEU A 94 -2.59 -2.06 1.90
C LEU A 94 -2.57 -1.80 0.38
N ALA A 95 -2.37 -2.83 -0.44
CA ALA A 95 -2.40 -2.68 -1.89
C ALA A 95 -3.75 -2.16 -2.41
N VAL A 96 -4.88 -2.59 -1.83
CA VAL A 96 -6.20 -2.01 -2.17
C VAL A 96 -6.25 -0.54 -1.76
N VAL A 97 -5.81 -0.21 -0.55
CA VAL A 97 -5.75 1.17 -0.05
C VAL A 97 -4.90 2.04 -0.97
N MET A 98 -3.77 1.56 -1.50
CA MET A 98 -2.95 2.31 -2.45
C MET A 98 -3.70 2.63 -3.74
N VAL A 99 -4.50 1.69 -4.28
CA VAL A 99 -5.33 1.94 -5.46
C VAL A 99 -6.41 2.98 -5.16
N VAL A 100 -7.10 2.85 -4.02
CA VAL A 100 -8.11 3.82 -3.56
C VAL A 100 -7.49 5.20 -3.36
N ASN A 101 -6.29 5.25 -2.78
CA ASN A 101 -5.53 6.47 -2.54
C ASN A 101 -5.18 7.19 -3.87
N VAL A 102 -4.95 6.46 -4.97
CA VAL A 102 -4.78 7.11 -6.28
C VAL A 102 -6.08 7.76 -6.76
N VAL A 103 -7.19 7.04 -6.70
CA VAL A 103 -8.45 7.45 -7.37
C VAL A 103 -9.34 8.37 -6.54
N VAL A 104 -9.16 8.44 -5.22
CA VAL A 104 -10.00 9.24 -4.32
C VAL A 104 -9.37 10.60 -3.99
N PRO A 105 -8.18 10.69 -3.37
CA PRO A 105 -7.57 11.99 -3.13
C PRO A 105 -6.72 12.50 -4.31
N HIS A 106 -5.84 11.70 -4.90
CA HIS A 106 -4.80 12.22 -5.80
C HIS A 106 -5.30 12.66 -7.17
N VAL A 107 -6.00 11.78 -7.89
CA VAL A 107 -6.53 12.14 -9.22
C VAL A 107 -7.57 13.26 -9.11
N PRO A 108 -8.58 13.20 -8.23
CA PRO A 108 -9.52 14.30 -8.07
C PRO A 108 -8.85 15.59 -7.57
N GLY A 109 -7.91 15.50 -6.62
CA GLY A 109 -7.15 16.65 -6.13
C GLY A 109 -6.36 17.34 -7.23
N ALA A 110 -5.67 16.57 -8.08
CA ALA A 110 -4.94 17.11 -9.24
C ALA A 110 -5.87 17.80 -10.25
N LEU A 111 -7.05 17.23 -10.52
CA LEU A 111 -8.04 17.83 -11.40
C LEU A 111 -8.62 19.13 -10.82
N LEU A 112 -8.95 19.15 -9.53
CA LEU A 112 -9.52 20.30 -8.84
C LEU A 112 -8.53 21.45 -8.67
N THR A 113 -7.25 21.14 -8.47
CA THR A 113 -6.16 22.13 -8.36
C THR A 113 -5.57 22.54 -9.70
N GLY A 114 -6.04 21.94 -10.81
CA GLY A 114 -5.56 22.22 -12.15
C GLY A 114 -4.11 21.79 -12.39
N GLY A 115 -3.60 20.82 -11.62
CA GLY A 115 -2.20 20.43 -11.72
C GLY A 115 -1.74 19.49 -10.62
N TYR A 116 -0.66 19.88 -9.94
CA TYR A 116 0.06 19.03 -9.01
C TYR A 116 -0.56 19.06 -7.60
N VAL A 117 -0.74 17.88 -7.01
CA VAL A 117 -0.92 17.69 -5.56
C VAL A 117 0.16 16.76 -5.02
N PRO A 118 0.65 16.97 -3.77
CA PRO A 118 1.64 16.11 -3.15
C PRO A 118 1.29 14.64 -3.29
N GLY A 119 2.19 13.85 -3.88
CA GLY A 119 2.02 12.40 -4.03
C GLY A 119 1.36 11.94 -5.33
N VAL A 120 0.79 12.82 -6.16
CA VAL A 120 0.07 12.40 -7.37
C VAL A 120 0.97 11.67 -8.38
N VAL A 121 2.22 12.12 -8.53
CA VAL A 121 3.14 11.57 -9.55
C VAL A 121 3.49 10.13 -9.20
N SER A 122 4.01 9.91 -8.00
CA SER A 122 4.32 8.57 -7.48
C SER A 122 3.07 7.71 -7.33
N ALA A 123 1.91 8.27 -6.97
CA ALA A 123 0.66 7.52 -6.88
C ALA A 123 0.32 6.87 -8.22
N VAL A 124 0.31 7.66 -9.30
CA VAL A 124 -0.06 7.19 -10.64
C VAL A 124 1.03 6.34 -11.27
N VAL A 125 2.29 6.80 -11.23
CA VAL A 125 3.39 6.20 -11.99
C VAL A 125 4.02 5.00 -11.27
N VAL A 126 3.97 4.95 -9.92
CA VAL A 126 4.67 3.93 -9.13
C VAL A 126 3.69 3.08 -8.33
N ASN A 127 2.87 3.67 -7.47
CA ASN A 127 1.99 2.90 -6.58
C ASN A 127 0.93 2.12 -7.35
N LEU A 128 0.23 2.77 -8.28
CA LEU A 128 -0.85 2.13 -9.03
C LEU A 128 -0.38 0.86 -9.77
N PRO A 129 0.69 0.87 -10.60
CA PRO A 129 1.13 -0.34 -11.27
C PRO A 129 1.63 -1.41 -10.31
N VAL A 130 2.36 -1.05 -9.25
CA VAL A 130 2.86 -2.01 -8.27
C VAL A 130 1.73 -2.66 -7.46
N ALA A 131 0.77 -1.86 -7.00
CA ALA A 131 -0.38 -2.34 -6.24
C ALA A 131 -1.27 -3.25 -7.09
N LEU A 132 -1.55 -2.88 -8.34
CA LEU A 132 -2.31 -3.74 -9.27
C LEU A 132 -1.56 -5.04 -9.57
N ALA A 133 -0.25 -4.99 -9.79
CA ALA A 133 0.57 -6.20 -9.98
C ALA A 133 0.53 -7.11 -8.75
N TYR A 134 0.63 -6.55 -7.54
CA TYR A 134 0.52 -7.28 -6.28
C TYR A 134 -0.85 -7.98 -6.16
N LEU A 135 -1.94 -7.24 -6.38
CA LEU A 135 -3.31 -7.77 -6.28
C LEU A 135 -3.60 -8.85 -7.34
N ARG A 136 -3.15 -8.66 -8.59
CA ARG A 136 -3.26 -9.68 -9.64
C ARG A 136 -2.56 -10.96 -9.24
N ARG A 137 -1.37 -10.86 -8.65
CA ARG A 137 -0.61 -12.03 -8.18
C ARG A 137 -1.26 -12.71 -6.98
N ALA A 138 -1.81 -11.93 -6.04
CA ALA A 138 -2.53 -12.45 -4.89
C ALA A 138 -3.80 -13.21 -5.32
N ARG A 139 -4.57 -12.69 -6.28
CA ARG A 139 -5.78 -13.34 -6.82
C ARG A 139 -5.48 -14.67 -7.51
N ARG A 140 -4.49 -14.70 -8.41
CA ARG A 140 -4.08 -15.93 -9.13
C ARG A 140 -3.71 -17.07 -8.18
N ARG A 141 -3.13 -16.73 -7.02
CA ARG A 141 -2.73 -17.72 -6.01
C ARG A 141 -3.90 -18.29 -5.23
N ARG A 142 -4.90 -17.47 -4.93
CA ARG A 142 -6.13 -17.93 -4.28
C ARG A 142 -6.87 -18.92 -5.19
N GLN A 143 -7.01 -18.57 -6.47
CA GLN A 143 -7.63 -19.45 -7.47
C GLN A 143 -6.89 -20.79 -7.64
N GLY A 144 -5.56 -20.78 -7.75
CA GLY A 144 -4.79 -22.02 -7.87
C GLY A 144 -4.84 -22.92 -6.60
N ALA A 145 -5.05 -22.33 -5.43
CA ALA A 145 -5.25 -23.07 -4.19
C ALA A 145 -6.65 -23.71 -4.12
N GLU A 146 -7.68 -23.05 -4.66
CA GLU A 146 -9.05 -23.55 -4.72
C GLU A 146 -9.21 -24.69 -5.73
N THR A 147 -8.50 -24.68 -6.85
CA THR A 147 -8.55 -25.76 -7.87
C THR A 147 -7.75 -27.01 -7.51
N SER A 148 -6.98 -26.98 -6.42
CA SER A 148 -6.15 -28.11 -5.96
C SER A 148 -6.77 -28.88 -4.79
N LEU A 149 -8.00 -28.52 -4.40
CA LEU A 149 -8.82 -29.16 -3.35
C LEU A 149 -9.92 -30.01 -4.00
#